data_AF-A0A1V4CLF1-F1
#
_entry.id   AF-A0A1V4CLF1-F1
#
_cell.length_a   1.000
_cell.length_b   1.000
_cell.length_c   1.000
_cell.angle_alpha   90.00
_cell.angle_beta   90.00
_cell.angle_gamma   90.00
#
_symmetry.space_group_name_H-M   'P 1'
#
loop_
_entity.id
_entity.type
_entity.pdbx_description
1 polymer ?
#
loop_
_entity_poly.entity_id
_entity_poly.type
_entity_poly.pdbx_seq_one_letter_code
_entity_poly.pdbx_strand_id
1 'polypeptide(L)'
;MALVTLLAACAAPVPTPPAEPVLETTAPASEAPVAVEPPPTYVSHAATPRDYRRDGAQHIYGKNAHRIFKGKMPPLLQGVGTMQLELDHRGRIVTMNWMRPPSHPGAKAEIERAIQEAAPYPAPVLMGRVYYVDTWLWDKSGQFQLDTLTEGQRNR
;
A
#
# COMPACT_ATOMS: atom_id res chain seq x y z
N MET A 1 51.91 -7.06 -50.15
CA MET A 1 52.04 -7.63 -51.50
C MET A 1 51.29 -8.96 -51.49
N ALA A 2 50.23 -9.08 -52.31
CA ALA A 2 49.55 -10.30 -52.82
C ALA A 2 48.97 -11.33 -51.79
N LEU A 3 47.87 -12.06 -51.98
CA LEU A 3 46.73 -12.16 -52.92
C LEU A 3 45.78 -13.20 -52.23
N VAL A 4 44.47 -12.95 -52.06
CA VAL A 4 43.34 -13.43 -52.91
C VAL A 4 42.81 -14.85 -52.62
N THR A 5 41.56 -14.84 -52.13
CA THR A 5 40.36 -15.70 -52.36
C THR A 5 40.42 -17.23 -52.47
N LEU A 6 39.42 -17.87 -51.84
CA LEU A 6 38.64 -18.94 -52.49
C LEU A 6 37.13 -18.63 -52.43
N LEU A 7 36.47 -18.87 -53.57
CA LEU A 7 35.05 -18.76 -53.87
C LEU A 7 34.33 -20.12 -53.74
N ALA A 8 33.00 -20.03 -53.64
CA ALA A 8 31.97 -20.98 -54.13
C ALA A 8 31.70 -22.24 -53.28
N ALA A 9 30.48 -22.81 -53.19
CA ALA A 9 29.30 -22.70 -54.05
C ALA A 9 28.00 -23.16 -53.33
N CYS A 10 26.88 -22.58 -53.78
CA CYS A 10 25.53 -23.14 -53.99
C CYS A 10 24.86 -24.08 -52.95
N ALA A 11 23.68 -23.70 -52.46
CA ALA A 11 22.39 -24.21 -52.98
C ALA A 11 21.18 -23.60 -52.24
N ALA A 12 20.29 -22.95 -52.98
CA ALA A 12 18.84 -22.87 -52.72
C ALA A 12 18.15 -23.65 -53.88
N PRO A 13 16.86 -24.05 -53.85
CA PRO A 13 15.72 -23.55 -53.05
C PRO A 13 14.71 -24.64 -52.58
N VAL A 14 13.62 -24.29 -51.85
CA VAL A 14 12.22 -24.70 -52.16
C VAL A 14 11.24 -23.69 -51.52
N PRO A 15 10.26 -23.14 -52.26
CA PRO A 15 9.19 -22.30 -51.70
C PRO A 15 8.10 -23.14 -51.03
N THR A 16 7.69 -22.73 -49.82
CA THR A 16 6.54 -23.30 -49.10
C THR A 16 5.24 -22.78 -49.72
N PRO A 17 4.24 -23.64 -50.02
CA PRO A 17 2.95 -23.18 -50.51
C PRO A 17 2.17 -22.40 -49.43
N PRO A 18 1.31 -21.44 -49.80
CA PRO A 18 0.44 -20.73 -48.86
C PRO A 18 -0.57 -21.68 -48.22
N ALA A 19 -0.67 -21.66 -46.89
CA ALA A 19 -1.77 -22.31 -46.18
C ALA A 19 -3.06 -21.51 -46.43
N GLU A 20 -4.09 -22.18 -46.94
CA GLU A 20 -5.44 -21.64 -47.08
C GLU A 20 -6.07 -21.40 -45.69
N PRO A 21 -6.85 -20.32 -45.50
CA PRO A 21 -7.50 -20.02 -44.24
C PRO A 21 -8.66 -21.00 -44.01
N VAL A 22 -8.49 -21.90 -43.04
CA VAL A 22 -9.61 -22.70 -42.53
C VAL A 22 -10.50 -21.74 -41.73
N LEU A 23 -11.70 -21.48 -42.27
CA LEU A 23 -12.76 -20.74 -41.59
C LEU A 23 -13.23 -21.58 -40.39
N GLU A 24 -12.63 -21.35 -39.23
CA GLU A 24 -13.12 -21.88 -37.97
C GLU A 24 -14.46 -21.21 -37.64
N THR A 25 -15.51 -22.03 -37.69
CA THR A 25 -16.87 -21.67 -37.25
C THR A 25 -16.81 -21.21 -35.80
N THR A 26 -17.07 -19.93 -35.58
CA THR A 26 -17.11 -19.30 -34.26
C THR A 26 -18.33 -19.84 -33.50
N ALA A 27 -18.10 -20.79 -32.60
CA ALA A 27 -19.07 -21.10 -31.55
C ALA A 27 -19.18 -19.86 -30.63
N PRO A 28 -20.39 -19.43 -30.23
CA PRO A 28 -20.54 -18.28 -29.35
C PRO A 28 -19.86 -18.60 -28.01
N ALA A 29 -18.87 -17.79 -27.65
CA ALA A 29 -18.23 -17.83 -26.35
C ALA A 29 -19.31 -17.63 -25.28
N SER A 30 -19.54 -18.64 -24.45
CA SER A 30 -20.34 -18.51 -23.24
C SER A 30 -19.71 -17.42 -22.37
N GLU A 31 -20.40 -16.30 -22.20
CA GLU A 31 -20.00 -15.23 -21.28
C GLU A 31 -19.90 -15.82 -19.87
N ALA A 32 -18.67 -15.98 -19.38
CA ALA A 32 -18.44 -16.37 -18.00
C ALA A 32 -19.04 -15.28 -17.09
N PRO A 33 -19.74 -15.65 -15.99
CA PRO A 33 -20.31 -14.66 -15.09
C PRO A 33 -19.19 -13.78 -14.53
N VAL A 34 -19.30 -12.47 -14.76
CA VAL A 34 -18.43 -11.46 -14.13
C VAL A 34 -18.55 -11.60 -12.61
N ALA A 35 -17.48 -12.04 -11.96
CA ALA A 35 -17.44 -12.16 -10.52
C ALA A 35 -17.55 -10.75 -9.90
N VAL A 36 -18.71 -10.43 -9.35
CA VAL A 36 -18.93 -9.18 -8.61
C VAL A 36 -18.19 -9.28 -7.29
N GLU A 37 -17.13 -8.48 -7.18
CA GLU A 37 -16.29 -8.42 -5.99
C GLU A 37 -17.08 -7.78 -4.83
N PRO A 38 -17.07 -8.36 -3.60
CA PRO A 38 -17.89 -7.85 -2.50
C PRO A 38 -17.45 -6.44 -2.07
N PRO A 39 -18.39 -5.63 -1.55
CA PRO A 39 -18.10 -4.27 -1.11
C PRO A 39 -17.13 -4.26 0.09
N PRO A 40 -16.32 -3.19 0.25
CA PRO A 40 -15.41 -3.05 1.37
C PRO A 40 -16.15 -2.97 2.71
N THR A 41 -15.57 -3.55 3.76
CA THR A 41 -16.15 -3.60 5.12
C THR A 41 -16.17 -2.24 5.81
N TYR A 42 -15.11 -1.44 5.61
CA TYR A 42 -14.98 -0.09 6.15
C TYR A 42 -14.84 0.87 4.98
N VAL A 43 -15.51 2.02 5.05
CA VAL A 43 -15.53 3.03 3.97
C VAL A 43 -15.18 4.39 4.56
N SER A 44 -14.30 5.12 3.88
CA SER A 44 -14.03 6.53 4.14
C SER A 44 -14.64 7.37 3.02
N HIS A 45 -15.41 8.39 3.41
CA HIS A 45 -15.94 9.40 2.51
C HIS A 45 -15.05 10.65 2.45
N ALA A 46 -13.80 10.57 2.92
CA ALA A 46 -12.86 11.66 2.80
C ALA A 46 -12.58 11.98 1.33
N ALA A 47 -12.69 13.26 0.97
CA ALA A 47 -12.40 13.74 -0.38
C ALA A 47 -10.91 14.10 -0.57
N THR A 48 -10.15 14.22 0.53
CA THR A 48 -8.72 14.59 0.49
C THR A 48 -7.87 13.69 1.38
N PRO A 49 -6.56 13.53 1.09
CA PRO A 49 -5.66 12.78 1.98
C PRO A 49 -5.57 13.35 3.39
N ARG A 50 -5.73 14.67 3.54
CA ARG A 50 -5.73 15.35 4.84
C ARG A 50 -6.92 14.92 5.68
N ASP A 51 -8.10 14.85 5.08
CA ASP A 51 -9.32 14.41 5.79
C ASP A 51 -9.24 12.91 6.08
N TYR A 52 -8.75 12.11 5.13
CA TYR A 52 -8.57 10.67 5.29
C TYR A 52 -7.64 10.32 6.45
N ARG A 53 -6.61 11.15 6.70
CA ARG A 53 -5.70 10.95 7.83
C ARG A 53 -6.45 10.79 9.15
N ARG A 54 -7.57 11.52 9.34
CA ARG A 54 -8.40 11.40 10.54
C ARG A 54 -9.12 10.05 10.60
N ASP A 55 -9.70 9.61 9.49
CA ASP A 55 -10.37 8.29 9.40
C ASP A 55 -9.37 7.15 9.65
N GLY A 56 -8.18 7.23 9.04
CA GLY A 56 -7.10 6.27 9.25
C GLY A 56 -6.61 6.23 10.70
N ALA A 57 -6.43 7.39 11.34
CA ALA A 57 -6.02 7.47 12.74
C ALA A 57 -7.10 6.90 13.69
N GLN A 58 -8.37 7.22 13.46
CA GLN A 58 -9.49 6.67 14.24
C GLN A 58 -9.59 5.16 14.11
N HIS A 59 -9.37 4.64 12.89
CA HIS A 59 -9.36 3.21 12.63
C HIS A 59 -8.23 2.49 13.38
N ILE A 60 -7.01 3.03 13.33
CA ILE A 60 -5.87 2.50 14.10
C ILE A 60 -6.20 2.49 15.59
N TYR A 61 -6.79 3.57 16.13
CA TYR A 61 -7.20 3.66 17.53
C TYR A 61 -8.25 2.61 17.90
N GLY A 62 -9.26 2.40 17.04
CA GLY A 62 -10.29 1.39 17.27
C GLY A 62 -9.72 -0.02 17.35
N LYS A 63 -8.71 -0.33 16.53
CA LYS A 63 -8.05 -1.65 16.52
C LYS A 63 -7.00 -1.82 17.61
N ASN A 64 -6.42 -0.73 18.11
CA ASN A 64 -5.32 -0.72 19.08
C ASN A 64 -5.69 -0.06 20.43
N ALA A 65 -6.97 -0.05 20.81
CA ALA A 65 -7.47 0.76 21.93
C ALA A 65 -6.71 0.56 23.26
N HIS A 66 -6.24 -0.67 23.52
CA HIS A 66 -5.48 -1.06 24.71
C HIS A 66 -4.04 -0.52 24.75
N ARG A 67 -3.53 -0.01 23.61
CA ARG A 67 -2.18 0.57 23.45
C ARG A 67 -2.20 2.09 23.33
N ILE A 68 -3.38 2.71 23.32
CA ILE A 68 -3.49 4.16 23.20
C ILE A 68 -3.23 4.80 24.57
N PHE A 69 -2.22 5.66 24.63
CA PHE A 69 -1.95 6.45 25.82
C PHE A 69 -3.11 7.39 26.11
N LYS A 70 -3.59 7.44 27.35
CA LYS A 70 -4.76 8.24 27.75
C LYS A 70 -4.34 9.58 28.35
N GLY A 71 -5.00 10.66 27.94
CA GLY A 71 -4.69 12.00 28.40
C GLY A 71 -3.50 12.59 27.65
N LYS A 72 -3.05 13.77 28.09
CA LYS A 72 -1.87 14.44 27.53
C LYS A 72 -0.61 13.59 27.69
N MET A 73 0.17 13.45 26.63
CA MET A 73 1.43 12.72 26.62
C MET A 73 2.46 13.36 27.58
N PRO A 74 3.38 12.56 28.17
CA PRO A 74 4.48 13.11 28.96
C PRO A 74 5.42 13.99 28.09
N PRO A 75 6.09 15.00 28.67
CA PRO A 75 7.01 15.87 27.91
C PRO A 75 8.22 15.12 27.33
N LEU A 76 8.65 14.05 27.99
CA LEU A 76 9.72 13.18 27.53
C LEU A 76 9.12 11.95 26.88
N LEU A 77 9.02 11.98 25.55
CA LEU A 77 8.65 10.84 24.75
C LEU A 77 9.83 9.88 24.61
N GLN A 78 9.52 8.59 24.60
CA GLN A 78 10.51 7.53 24.36
C GLN A 78 10.93 7.52 22.89
N GLY A 79 10.00 7.82 21.98
CA GLY A 79 10.27 7.91 20.55
C GLY A 79 9.21 8.71 19.81
N VAL A 80 9.63 9.36 18.73
CA VAL A 80 8.74 10.00 17.76
C VAL A 80 9.10 9.49 16.38
N GLY A 81 8.13 8.89 15.70
CA GLY A 81 8.31 8.37 14.34
C GLY A 81 7.24 8.92 13.41
N THR A 82 7.58 9.20 12.15
CA THR A 82 6.64 9.66 11.13
C THR A 82 6.62 8.64 9.99
N MET A 83 5.43 8.10 9.72
CA MET A 83 5.20 7.06 8.72
C MET A 83 4.26 7.58 7.64
N GLN A 84 4.61 7.32 6.38
CA GLN A 84 3.69 7.44 5.25
C GLN A 84 3.08 6.06 4.96
N LEU A 85 1.76 6.01 4.76
CA LEU A 85 1.03 4.85 4.28
C LEU A 85 0.42 5.12 2.93
N GLU A 86 0.51 4.13 2.06
CA GLU A 86 -0.22 4.05 0.81
C GLU A 86 -1.27 2.95 0.90
N LEU A 87 -2.52 3.29 0.63
CA LEU A 87 -3.63 2.36 0.65
C LEU A 87 -4.31 2.31 -0.72
N ASP A 88 -4.65 1.10 -1.17
CA ASP A 88 -5.41 0.91 -2.40
C ASP A 88 -6.90 1.25 -2.24
N HIS A 89 -7.67 1.08 -3.32
CA HIS A 89 -9.11 1.34 -3.36
C HIS A 89 -9.93 0.48 -2.37
N ARG A 90 -9.36 -0.59 -1.83
CA ARG A 90 -9.98 -1.47 -0.82
C ARG A 90 -9.45 -1.21 0.59
N GLY A 91 -8.58 -0.22 0.78
CA GLY A 91 -7.95 0.07 2.07
C GLY A 91 -6.88 -0.95 2.47
N ARG A 92 -6.35 -1.73 1.52
CA ARG A 92 -5.19 -2.61 1.79
C ARG A 92 -3.92 -1.79 1.75
N ILE A 93 -2.98 -2.13 2.63
CA ILE A 93 -1.65 -1.50 2.65
C ILE A 93 -0.90 -1.93 1.39
N VAL A 94 -0.50 -0.93 0.59
CA VAL A 94 0.36 -1.14 -0.58
C VAL A 94 1.81 -0.91 -0.17
N THR A 95 2.08 0.21 0.51
CA THR A 95 3.41 0.52 1.02
C THR A 95 3.36 1.17 2.42
N MET A 96 4.44 0.94 3.16
CA MET A 96 4.74 1.58 4.44
C MET A 96 6.13 2.21 4.33
N ASN A 97 6.21 3.52 4.42
CA ASN A 97 7.46 4.25 4.24
C ASN A 97 7.79 5.13 5.45
N TRP A 98 8.91 4.85 6.10
CA TRP A 98 9.40 5.68 7.19
C TRP A 98 9.95 7.00 6.67
N MET A 99 9.24 8.09 6.98
CA MET A 99 9.74 9.45 6.75
C MET A 99 10.77 9.83 7.82
N ARG A 100 10.50 9.40 9.06
CA ARG A 100 11.42 9.48 10.20
C ARG A 100 11.18 8.27 11.09
N PRO A 101 12.13 7.32 11.22
CA PRO A 101 11.97 6.23 12.17
C PRO A 101 12.11 6.74 13.61
N PRO A 102 11.42 6.14 14.58
CA PRO A 102 11.66 6.42 16.00
C PRO A 102 13.07 5.96 16.40
N SER A 103 13.71 6.68 17.32
CA SER A 103 15.08 6.38 17.78
C SER A 103 15.15 5.21 18.76
N HIS A 104 14.06 4.87 19.43
CA HIS A 104 14.03 3.80 20.43
C HIS A 104 13.99 2.41 19.78
N PRO A 105 14.84 1.46 20.23
CA PRO A 105 14.77 0.06 19.79
C PRO A 105 13.38 -0.54 20.01
N GLY A 106 12.88 -1.32 19.05
CA GLY A 106 11.56 -1.98 19.15
C GLY A 106 10.36 -1.13 18.72
N ALA A 107 10.40 0.19 18.91
CA ALA A 107 9.27 1.08 18.55
C ALA A 107 8.89 0.99 17.06
N LYS A 108 9.89 0.84 16.18
CA LYS A 108 9.68 0.64 14.74
C LYS A 108 8.80 -0.60 14.46
N ALA A 109 9.19 -1.75 14.99
CA ALA A 109 8.48 -3.01 14.78
C ALA A 109 7.08 -2.99 15.40
N GLU A 110 6.93 -2.32 16.54
CA GLU A 110 5.63 -2.17 17.21
C GLU A 110 4.64 -1.29 16.45
N ILE A 111 5.13 -0.21 15.82
CA ILE A 111 4.34 0.65 14.93
C ILE A 111 3.94 -0.11 13.68
N GLU A 112 4.90 -0.79 13.05
CA GLU A 112 4.64 -1.60 11.86
C GLU A 112 3.59 -2.67 12.15
N ARG A 113 3.69 -3.36 13.30
CA ARG A 113 2.69 -4.33 13.75
C ARG A 113 1.32 -3.69 13.96
N ALA A 114 1.24 -2.55 14.66
CA ALA A 114 -0.04 -1.86 14.92
C ALA A 114 -0.76 -1.44 13.62
N ILE A 115 0.00 -1.06 12.59
CA ILE A 115 -0.50 -0.73 11.26
C ILE A 115 -1.01 -1.98 10.55
N GLN A 116 -0.23 -3.05 10.55
CA GLN A 116 -0.60 -4.31 9.89
C GLN A 116 -1.84 -4.95 10.53
N GLU A 117 -1.94 -4.94 11.87
CA GLU A 117 -3.10 -5.46 12.61
C GLU A 117 -4.37 -4.62 12.40
N ALA A 118 -4.23 -3.37 11.98
CA ALA A 118 -5.37 -2.51 11.66
C ALA A 118 -5.94 -2.76 10.25
N ALA A 119 -5.21 -3.46 9.38
CA ALA A 119 -5.69 -3.75 8.03
C ALA A 119 -6.89 -4.72 8.03
N PRO A 120 -7.82 -4.60 7.07
CA PRO A 120 -7.92 -3.52 6.09
C PRO A 120 -8.39 -2.20 6.72
N TYR A 121 -7.94 -1.09 6.14
CA TYR A 121 -8.33 0.27 6.50
C TYR A 121 -9.64 0.68 5.80
N PRO A 122 -10.30 1.79 6.22
CA PRO A 122 -11.44 2.35 5.52
C PRO A 122 -11.12 2.61 4.04
N ALA A 123 -11.86 2.00 3.12
CA ALA A 123 -11.63 2.16 1.69
C ALA A 123 -11.84 3.64 1.27
N PRO A 124 -10.85 4.28 0.60
CA PRO A 124 -10.93 5.68 0.19
C PRO A 124 -11.79 5.85 -1.07
N VAL A 125 -13.10 5.63 -0.99
CA VAL A 125 -13.96 5.44 -2.17
C VAL A 125 -14.06 6.66 -3.09
N LEU A 126 -13.81 7.87 -2.58
CA LEU A 126 -13.82 9.10 -3.38
C LEU A 126 -12.46 9.42 -4.04
N MET A 127 -11.38 8.75 -3.61
CA MET A 127 -10.03 8.97 -4.14
C MET A 127 -9.50 7.77 -4.93
N GLY A 128 -10.00 6.56 -4.67
CA GLY A 128 -9.53 5.31 -5.28
C GLY A 128 -8.15 4.84 -4.80
N ARG A 129 -7.32 5.73 -4.28
CA ARG A 129 -6.06 5.44 -3.59
C ARG A 129 -5.75 6.62 -2.68
N VAL A 130 -5.06 6.37 -1.57
CA VAL A 130 -4.62 7.46 -0.70
C VAL A 130 -3.20 7.25 -0.20
N TYR A 131 -2.44 8.34 -0.17
CA TYR A 131 -1.15 8.43 0.51
C TYR A 131 -1.32 9.42 1.65
N TYR A 132 -1.06 9.00 2.88
CA TYR A 132 -1.15 9.90 4.03
C TYR A 132 0.00 9.67 4.98
N VAL A 133 0.33 10.71 5.74
CA VAL A 133 1.44 10.71 6.71
C VAL A 133 0.86 10.99 8.08
N ASP A 134 1.29 10.21 9.08
CA ASP A 134 1.00 10.48 10.48
C ASP A 134 2.25 10.32 11.36
N THR A 135 2.27 11.04 12.47
CA THR A 135 3.36 10.99 13.45
C THR A 135 2.91 10.22 14.69
N TRP A 136 3.71 9.24 15.08
CA TRP A 136 3.52 8.38 16.23
C TRP A 136 4.34 8.91 17.40
N LEU A 137 3.66 9.20 18.50
CA LEU A 137 4.23 9.66 19.77
C LEU A 137 4.25 8.47 20.74
N TRP A 138 5.42 7.95 21.08
CA TRP A 138 5.58 6.79 21.95
C TRP A 138 6.01 7.19 23.35
N ASP A 139 5.37 6.62 24.36
CA ASP A 139 5.82 6.75 25.74
C ASP A 139 6.74 5.57 26.14
N LYS A 140 7.28 5.63 27.35
CA LYS A 140 8.16 4.59 27.90
C LYS A 140 7.43 3.29 28.26
N SER A 141 6.10 3.30 28.36
CA SER A 141 5.28 2.12 28.66
C SER A 141 4.94 1.30 27.42
N GLY A 142 5.28 1.82 26.22
CA GLY A 142 4.93 1.19 24.94
C GLY A 142 3.56 1.62 24.41
N GLN A 143 2.90 2.57 25.10
CA GLN A 143 1.67 3.18 24.63
C GLN A 143 1.97 4.36 23.70
N PHE A 144 1.02 4.66 22.81
CA PHE A 144 1.21 5.69 21.80
C PHE A 144 0.01 6.62 21.62
N GLN A 145 0.29 7.78 21.03
CA GLN A 145 -0.71 8.62 20.36
C GLN A 145 -0.30 8.90 18.93
N LEU A 146 -1.29 9.15 18.07
CA LEU A 146 -1.07 9.66 16.72
C LEU A 146 -1.25 11.17 16.78
N ASP A 147 -0.38 11.92 16.12
CA ASP A 147 -0.43 13.39 16.06
C ASP A 147 -1.79 13.89 15.59
N THR A 148 -2.43 13.18 14.65
CA THR A 148 -3.79 13.50 14.20
C THR A 148 -4.85 13.52 15.31
N LEU A 149 -4.68 12.72 16.36
CA LEU A 149 -5.65 12.54 17.45
C LEU A 149 -5.07 12.89 18.83
N THR A 150 -3.86 13.44 18.90
CA THR A 150 -3.18 13.66 20.18
C THR A 150 -3.90 14.73 21.01
N GLU A 151 -3.93 14.50 22.33
CA GLU A 151 -4.40 15.49 23.31
C GLU A 151 -3.32 16.55 23.61
N GLY A 152 -2.17 16.46 22.93
CA GLY A 152 -0.98 17.27 23.14
C GLY A 152 -0.09 16.72 24.25
N GLN A 153 0.97 17.47 24.57
CA GLN A 153 1.90 17.14 25.65
C GLN A 153 1.58 17.95 26.91
N ARG A 154 1.87 17.37 28.08
CA ARG A 154 1.83 18.11 29.36
C ARG A 154 2.97 19.13 29.38
N ASN A 155 2.76 20.23 30.11
CA ASN A 155 3.84 21.16 30.40
C ASN A 155 4.84 20.50 31.37
N ARG A 156 6.10 20.96 31.32
CA ARG A 156 7.15 20.55 32.26
C ARG A 156 6.93 21.13 33.64
#